data_AF-A0A914XF57-F1
#
_entry.id   AF-A0A914XF57-F1
#
_cell.length_a   1.000
_cell.length_b   1.000
_cell.length_c   1.000
_cell.angle_alpha   90.00
_cell.angle_beta   90.00
_cell.angle_gamma   90.00
#
_symmetry.space_group_name_H-M   'P 1'
#
loop_
_entity.id
_entity.type
_entity.pdbx_description
1 polymer ?
#
loop_
_entity_poly.entity_id
_entity_poly.type
_entity_poly.pdbx_seq_one_letter_code
_entity_poly.pdbx_strand_id
1 'polypeptide(L)'
;MMDQVSTTAQARASSRSNAYLPHLSSASSQQGLPRNGRAQLKKQAFRVATLNIRTLTGRGRELANLLRRGRVNVASLQETQWKEAKAKELGDGYKLLYNGGPSGQNKVGVINCNELKGKVVDVQRFSD
;
A
#
# COMPACT_ATOMS: atom_id res chain seq x y z
N MET A 1 47.77 24.92 19.61
CA MET A 1 47.12 24.32 18.43
C MET A 1 46.56 22.98 18.88
N MET A 2 45.23 22.94 19.10
CA MET A 2 44.30 21.79 19.12
C MET A 2 44.58 20.60 20.08
N ASP A 3 43.64 20.00 20.80
CA ASP A 3 42.27 20.34 21.24
C ASP A 3 41.93 19.38 22.39
N GLN A 4 41.13 19.85 23.35
CA GLN A 4 40.74 19.13 24.56
C GLN A 4 39.71 18.01 24.27
N VAL A 5 39.87 16.92 25.01
CA VAL A 5 39.13 15.65 24.89
C VAL A 5 37.65 15.82 25.27
N SER A 6 36.76 15.45 24.35
CA SER A 6 35.30 15.49 24.52
C SER A 6 34.81 14.49 25.56
N THR A 7 33.92 14.95 26.44
CA THR A 7 33.32 14.20 27.54
C THR A 7 31.81 14.07 27.36
N THR A 8 31.33 12.85 27.58
CA THR A 8 29.96 12.41 27.93
C THR A 8 28.86 12.34 26.86
N ALA A 9 28.38 11.11 26.64
CA ALA A 9 26.96 10.83 26.51
C ALA A 9 26.65 9.41 27.04
N GLN A 10 26.34 9.30 28.34
CA GLN A 10 25.53 8.19 28.87
C GLN A 10 24.08 8.66 28.98
N ALA A 11 23.13 7.90 28.43
CA ALA A 11 21.85 7.60 29.06
C ALA A 11 21.03 6.66 28.19
N ARG A 12 20.71 5.48 28.73
CA ARG A 12 19.59 4.63 28.30
C ARG A 12 18.28 5.36 28.62
N ALA A 13 17.30 5.33 27.72
CA ALA A 13 15.89 5.49 28.09
C ALA A 13 14.98 4.82 27.06
N SER A 14 14.27 3.78 27.49
CA SER A 14 13.02 3.31 26.90
C SER A 14 11.88 4.16 27.44
N SER A 15 10.92 4.58 26.62
CA SER A 15 9.50 4.32 26.90
C SER A 15 8.55 4.73 25.77
N ARG A 16 7.54 3.87 25.60
CA ARG A 16 6.35 4.00 24.76
C ARG A 16 5.70 5.39 24.91
N SER A 17 5.61 6.16 23.82
CA SER A 17 4.79 7.37 23.78
C SER A 17 3.44 7.08 23.12
N ASN A 18 2.48 6.77 24.00
CA ASN A 18 1.06 6.79 23.77
C ASN A 18 0.64 8.25 23.49
N ALA A 19 0.38 8.62 22.24
CA ALA A 19 -0.09 9.96 21.91
C ALA A 19 -1.61 10.05 22.18
N TYR A 20 -1.96 10.40 23.42
CA TYR A 20 -3.25 11.02 23.69
C TYR A 20 -3.31 12.35 22.94
N LEU A 21 -4.18 12.44 21.94
CA LEU A 21 -4.52 13.70 21.29
C LEU A 21 -5.22 14.59 22.32
N PRO A 22 -4.75 15.84 22.57
CA PRO A 22 -5.49 16.78 23.40
C PRO A 22 -6.77 17.18 22.66
N HIS A 23 -7.88 17.12 23.38
CA HIS A 23 -9.17 17.66 22.99
C HIS A 23 -9.04 19.17 22.75
N LEU A 24 -8.96 19.59 21.49
CA LEU A 24 -8.94 21.00 21.10
C LEU A 24 -10.27 21.66 21.48
N SER A 25 -10.23 22.53 22.47
CA SER A 25 -11.34 23.42 22.84
C SER A 25 -11.65 24.42 21.72
N SER A 26 -12.93 24.64 21.48
CA SER A 26 -13.44 25.55 20.46
C SER A 26 -13.16 27.01 20.82
N ALA A 27 -12.16 27.62 20.20
CA ALA A 27 -11.97 29.07 20.21
C ALA A 27 -12.88 29.72 19.14
N SER A 28 -13.83 30.56 19.57
CA SER A 28 -14.67 31.37 18.69
C SER A 28 -13.92 32.65 18.28
N SER A 29 -13.49 32.73 17.01
CA SER A 29 -12.95 33.96 16.43
C SER A 29 -14.06 34.73 15.71
N GLN A 30 -14.31 35.97 16.14
CA GLN A 30 -15.34 36.89 15.66
C GLN A 30 -14.82 37.79 14.51
N GLN A 31 -14.09 37.25 13.54
CA GLN A 31 -13.69 38.00 12.34
C GLN A 31 -13.86 37.11 11.10
N GLY A 32 -15.01 37.30 10.44
CA GLY A 32 -15.40 36.56 9.25
C GLY A 32 -14.68 37.07 8.00
N LEU A 33 -13.69 36.32 7.52
CA LEU A 33 -13.39 36.30 6.10
C LEU A 33 -14.50 35.49 5.41
N PRO A 34 -15.02 35.91 4.23
CA PRO A 34 -15.97 35.09 3.51
C PRO A 34 -15.30 33.74 3.25
N ARG A 35 -15.81 32.71 3.91
CA ARG A 35 -15.44 31.32 3.68
C ARG A 35 -16.03 30.96 2.33
N ASN A 36 -15.45 31.50 1.26
CA ASN A 36 -15.60 30.98 -0.08
C ASN A 36 -15.21 29.52 0.06
N GLY A 37 -16.24 28.67 0.09
CA GLY A 37 -16.08 27.24 0.15
C GLY A 37 -15.29 26.85 -1.07
N ARG A 38 -13.95 26.75 -0.90
CA ARG A 38 -13.13 25.94 -1.78
C ARG A 38 -13.77 24.58 -1.65
N ALA A 39 -14.62 24.22 -2.62
CA ALA A 39 -15.03 22.87 -2.84
C ALA A 39 -13.72 22.10 -2.97
N GLN A 40 -13.29 21.51 -1.86
CA GLN A 40 -12.13 20.64 -1.82
C GLN A 40 -12.54 19.50 -2.73
N LEU A 41 -12.11 19.55 -3.99
CA LEU A 41 -12.19 18.43 -4.91
C LEU A 41 -11.61 17.27 -4.13
N LYS A 42 -12.48 16.32 -3.76
CA LYS A 42 -12.07 15.14 -3.01
C LYS A 42 -11.09 14.40 -3.91
N LYS A 43 -9.78 14.66 -3.75
CA LYS A 43 -8.74 13.96 -4.49
C LYS A 43 -8.85 12.50 -4.10
N GLN A 44 -9.34 11.67 -5.01
CA GLN A 44 -9.40 10.24 -4.82
C GLN A 44 -7.95 9.73 -4.75
N ALA A 45 -7.51 9.34 -3.56
CA ALA A 45 -6.16 8.85 -3.35
C ALA A 45 -5.97 7.52 -4.07
N PHE A 46 -4.91 7.43 -4.89
CA PHE A 46 -4.48 6.17 -5.50
C PHE A 46 -3.76 5.32 -4.46
N ARG A 47 -4.20 4.07 -4.28
CA ARG A 47 -3.69 3.17 -3.24
C ARG A 47 -3.00 1.95 -3.85
N VAL A 48 -1.80 1.67 -3.37
CA VAL A 48 -1.01 0.51 -3.77
C VAL A 48 -0.75 -0.38 -2.56
N ALA A 49 -0.71 -1.70 -2.76
CA ALA A 49 -0.36 -2.66 -1.72
C ALA A 49 0.67 -3.69 -2.21
N THR A 50 1.37 -4.32 -1.28
CA THR A 50 2.22 -5.49 -1.53
C THR A 50 1.76 -6.59 -0.58
N LEU A 51 1.57 -7.80 -1.10
CA LEU A 51 1.11 -8.94 -0.33
C LEU A 51 1.94 -10.18 -0.64
N ASN A 52 2.42 -10.83 0.41
CA ASN A 52 2.93 -12.19 0.33
C ASN A 52 1.75 -13.15 0.57
N ILE A 53 1.41 -13.96 -0.44
CA ILE A 53 0.27 -14.87 -0.35
C ILE A 53 0.70 -16.31 -0.08
N ARG A 54 1.95 -16.67 -0.38
CA ARG A 54 2.50 -18.04 -0.33
C ARG A 54 1.78 -19.07 -1.23
N THR A 55 0.44 -19.10 -1.24
CA THR A 55 -0.41 -19.88 -2.16
C THR A 55 -1.76 -19.21 -2.42
N LEU A 56 -2.10 -19.00 -3.69
CA LEU A 56 -3.37 -18.40 -4.14
C LEU A 56 -4.47 -19.43 -4.42
N THR A 57 -4.17 -20.72 -4.31
CA THR A 57 -5.13 -21.79 -4.59
C THR A 57 -6.29 -21.71 -3.59
N GLY A 58 -7.51 -21.53 -4.11
CA GLY A 58 -8.72 -21.38 -3.29
C GLY A 58 -8.93 -20.02 -2.60
N ARG A 59 -7.92 -19.13 -2.55
CA ARG A 59 -7.98 -17.87 -1.77
C ARG A 59 -8.31 -16.62 -2.58
N GLY A 60 -8.69 -16.76 -3.85
CA GLY A 60 -8.94 -15.61 -4.74
C GLY A 60 -10.06 -14.68 -4.25
N ARG A 61 -11.14 -15.24 -3.71
CA ARG A 61 -12.30 -14.48 -3.19
C ARG A 61 -11.93 -13.69 -1.92
N GLU A 62 -11.20 -14.31 -1.01
CA GLU A 62 -10.70 -13.66 0.22
C GLU A 62 -9.81 -12.48 -0.13
N LEU A 63 -8.94 -12.66 -1.13
CA LEU A 63 -8.07 -11.61 -1.63
C LEU A 63 -8.84 -10.45 -2.26
N ALA A 64 -9.85 -10.73 -3.09
CA ALA A 64 -10.72 -9.71 -3.67
C ALA A 64 -11.43 -8.89 -2.57
N ASN A 65 -11.96 -9.57 -1.54
CA ASN A 65 -12.58 -8.92 -0.39
C ASN A 65 -11.60 -8.04 0.40
N LEU A 66 -10.36 -8.50 0.62
CA LEU A 66 -9.31 -7.74 1.30
C LEU A 66 -8.99 -6.44 0.54
N LEU A 67 -8.79 -6.54 -0.78
CA LEU A 67 -8.48 -5.39 -1.63
C LEU A 67 -9.65 -4.41 -1.70
N ARG A 68 -10.89 -4.91 -1.80
CA ARG A 68 -12.11 -4.12 -1.74
C ARG A 68 -12.23 -3.33 -0.44
N ARG A 69 -12.01 -3.97 0.70
CA ARG A 69 -12.02 -3.32 2.03
C ARG A 69 -10.93 -2.25 2.15
N GLY A 70 -9.74 -2.52 1.61
CA GLY A 70 -8.62 -1.58 1.59
C GLY A 70 -8.77 -0.43 0.59
N ARG A 71 -9.73 -0.52 -0.34
CA ARG A 71 -9.88 0.37 -1.51
C ARG A 71 -8.58 0.43 -2.34
N VAL A 72 -7.91 -0.71 -2.51
CA VAL A 72 -6.63 -0.80 -3.20
C VAL A 72 -6.85 -0.74 -4.71
N ASN A 73 -6.10 0.12 -5.41
CA ASN A 73 -6.15 0.22 -6.87
C ASN A 73 -5.27 -0.84 -7.53
N VAL A 74 -4.04 -1.02 -7.01
CA VAL A 74 -3.05 -1.98 -7.52
C VAL A 74 -2.40 -2.73 -6.37
N ALA A 75 -2.25 -4.04 -6.48
CA ALA A 75 -1.51 -4.83 -5.50
C ALA A 75 -0.45 -5.72 -6.16
N SER A 76 0.77 -5.73 -5.62
CA SER A 76 1.82 -6.67 -6.01
C SER A 76 1.76 -7.93 -5.15
N LEU A 77 2.01 -9.08 -5.77
CA LEU A 77 1.99 -10.40 -5.15
C LEU A 77 3.36 -11.03 -5.27
N GLN A 78 3.91 -11.45 -4.13
CA GLN A 78 5.19 -12.16 -4.04
C GLN A 78 4.98 -13.62 -3.63
N GLU A 79 6.00 -14.44 -3.86
CA GLU A 79 6.02 -15.87 -3.52
C GLU A 79 4.85 -16.67 -4.11
N THR A 80 4.38 -16.29 -5.30
CA THR A 80 3.37 -17.11 -5.99
C THR A 80 4.04 -18.43 -6.42
N GLN A 81 3.34 -19.57 -6.46
CA GLN A 81 3.93 -20.84 -6.90
C GLN A 81 3.56 -21.20 -8.35
N TRP A 82 3.20 -20.22 -9.17
CA TRP A 82 2.69 -20.42 -10.53
C TRP A 82 3.78 -20.58 -11.59
N LYS A 83 3.53 -21.43 -12.58
CA LYS A 83 4.52 -21.86 -13.59
C LYS A 83 4.40 -21.15 -14.94
N GLU A 84 3.31 -20.42 -15.17
CA GLU A 84 2.97 -19.84 -16.47
C GLU A 84 2.61 -18.36 -16.30
N ALA A 85 2.60 -17.62 -17.41
CA ALA A 85 1.99 -16.30 -17.46
C ALA A 85 0.50 -16.41 -17.80
N LYS A 86 -0.39 -15.84 -16.96
CA LYS A 86 -1.84 -15.85 -17.21
C LYS A 86 -2.54 -14.67 -16.55
N ALA A 87 -3.76 -14.43 -17.00
CA ALA A 87 -4.73 -13.57 -16.34
C ALA A 87 -5.83 -14.39 -15.65
N LYS A 88 -6.28 -13.96 -14.47
CA LYS A 88 -7.41 -14.55 -13.74
C LYS A 88 -8.26 -13.46 -13.08
N GLU A 89 -9.57 -13.55 -13.24
CA GLU A 89 -10.52 -12.72 -12.48
C GLU A 89 -10.64 -13.27 -11.05
N LEU A 90 -10.50 -12.41 -10.03
CA LEU A 90 -10.57 -12.79 -8.62
C LEU A 90 -11.97 -12.56 -8.01
N GLY A 91 -12.79 -11.75 -8.67
CA GLY A 91 -14.07 -11.27 -8.15
C GLY A 91 -14.02 -9.79 -7.74
N ASP A 92 -15.19 -9.19 -7.48
CA ASP A 92 -15.34 -7.77 -7.09
C ASP A 92 -14.69 -6.78 -8.08
N GLY A 93 -14.55 -7.18 -9.35
CA GLY A 93 -13.92 -6.38 -10.41
C GLY A 93 -12.40 -6.38 -10.40
N TYR A 94 -11.74 -7.23 -9.60
CA TYR A 94 -10.30 -7.37 -9.58
C TYR A 94 -9.79 -8.41 -10.58
N LYS A 95 -8.79 -8.01 -11.36
CA LYS A 95 -8.07 -8.88 -12.30
C LYS A 95 -6.64 -9.06 -11.84
N LEU A 96 -6.22 -10.32 -11.75
CA LEU A 96 -4.85 -10.73 -11.46
C LEU A 96 -4.13 -11.10 -12.74
N LEU A 97 -2.98 -10.48 -12.96
CA LEU A 97 -2.00 -10.84 -13.97
C LEU A 97 -0.81 -11.43 -13.26
N TYR A 98 -0.32 -12.58 -13.71
CA TYR A 98 0.85 -13.20 -13.13
C TYR A 98 1.76 -13.72 -14.20
N ASN A 99 3.06 -13.72 -13.90
CA ASN A 99 4.10 -14.26 -14.74
C ASN A 99 4.95 -15.22 -13.91
N GLY A 100 4.71 -16.52 -14.13
CA GLY A 100 5.51 -17.60 -13.58
C GLY A 100 6.55 -18.07 -14.59
N GLY A 101 7.82 -18.12 -14.18
CA GLY A 101 8.89 -18.72 -14.98
C GLY A 101 9.06 -20.24 -14.74
N PRO A 102 9.78 -20.95 -15.63
CA PRO A 102 10.06 -22.38 -15.51
C PRO A 102 11.18 -22.65 -14.49
N SER A 103 11.01 -22.24 -13.23
CA SER A 103 11.71 -22.81 -12.06
C SER A 103 11.06 -22.26 -10.78
N GLY A 104 11.27 -22.94 -9.65
CA GLY A 104 10.62 -22.66 -8.37
C GLY A 104 10.97 -21.33 -7.69
N GLN A 105 11.49 -20.32 -8.40
CA GLN A 105 11.97 -19.09 -7.77
C GLN A 105 11.35 -17.81 -8.36
N ASN A 106 10.96 -16.92 -7.45
CA ASN A 106 10.62 -15.51 -7.67
C ASN A 106 9.48 -15.25 -8.67
N LYS A 107 8.29 -15.75 -8.35
CA LYS A 107 7.09 -15.57 -9.18
C LYS A 107 6.28 -14.39 -8.67
N VAL A 108 5.98 -13.47 -9.58
CA VAL A 108 5.31 -12.20 -9.28
C VAL A 108 3.91 -12.17 -9.89
N GLY A 109 3.01 -11.47 -9.21
CA GLY A 109 1.69 -11.14 -9.72
C GLY A 109 1.33 -9.70 -9.45
N VAL A 110 0.45 -9.14 -10.27
CA VAL A 110 -0.12 -7.81 -10.10
C VAL A 110 -1.63 -7.91 -10.19
N ILE A 111 -2.33 -7.40 -9.19
CA ILE A 111 -3.78 -7.27 -9.17
C ILE A 111 -4.15 -5.83 -9.48
N ASN A 112 -5.12 -5.66 -10.35
CA ASN A 112 -5.66 -4.38 -10.76
C ASN A 112 -7.16 -4.31 -10.44
N CYS A 113 -7.61 -3.16 -9.94
CA CYS A 113 -9.03 -2.88 -9.79
C CYS A 113 -9.73 -2.73 -11.15
N ASN A 114 -11.06 -2.69 -11.11
CA ASN A 114 -11.90 -2.68 -12.31
C ASN A 114 -11.60 -1.53 -13.28
N GLU A 115 -11.21 -0.37 -12.76
CA GLU A 115 -10.88 0.82 -13.54
C GLU A 115 -9.55 0.70 -14.30
N LEU A 116 -8.66 -0.18 -13.84
CA LEU A 116 -7.31 -0.36 -14.35
C LEU A 116 -7.13 -1.68 -15.12
N LYS A 117 -8.01 -2.66 -14.93
CA LYS A 117 -7.85 -4.00 -15.50
C LYS A 117 -7.78 -4.05 -17.04
N GLY A 118 -8.33 -3.04 -17.71
CA GLY A 118 -8.27 -2.87 -19.17
C GLY A 118 -7.11 -2.00 -19.66
N LYS A 119 -6.33 -1.41 -18.75
CA LYS A 119 -5.21 -0.52 -19.07
C LYS A 119 -3.84 -1.21 -18.98
N VAL A 120 -3.77 -2.39 -18.37
CA VAL A 120 -2.51 -3.13 -18.24
C VAL A 120 -2.28 -3.95 -19.51
N VAL A 121 -1.15 -3.66 -20.17
CA VAL A 121 -0.75 -4.27 -21.43
C VAL A 121 0.13 -5.50 -21.19
N ASP A 122 1.08 -5.41 -20.26
CA ASP A 122 2.03 -6.48 -19.97
C ASP A 122 2.54 -6.41 -18.52
N VAL A 123 3.04 -7.53 -17.99
CA VAL A 123 3.70 -7.64 -16.68
C VAL A 123 5.06 -8.29 -16.89
N GLN A 124 6.09 -7.44 -16.90
CA GLN A 124 7.48 -7.85 -16.98
C GLN A 124 8.11 -7.87 -15.61
N ARG A 125 8.90 -8.91 -15.35
CA ARG A 125 9.73 -9.00 -14.16
C ARG A 125 11.14 -8.53 -14.53
N PHE A 126 11.69 -7.64 -13.71
CA PHE A 126 13.12 -7.33 -13.68
C PHE A 126 13.76 -8.02 -12.47
N SER A 127 14.93 -8.60 -12.66
CA SER A 127 15.79 -9.05 -11.56
C SER A 127 16.73 -7.89 -11.18
N ASP A 128 17.22 -7.88 -9.94
CA ASP A 128 18.25 -6.95 -9.45
C ASP A 128 19.59 -7.17 -10.18
#